data_AF-A0A2S0JJZ4-F1
#
_entry.id   AF-A0A2S0JJZ4-F1
#
_cell.length_a   1.000
_cell.length_b   1.000
_cell.length_c   1.000
_cell.angle_alpha   90.00
_cell.angle_beta   90.00
_cell.angle_gamma   90.00
#
_symmetry.space_group_name_H-M   'P 1'
#
loop_
_entity.id
_entity.type
_entity.pdbx_description
1 polymer ?
#
loop_
_entity_poly.entity_id
_entity_poly.type
_entity_poly.pdbx_seq_one_letter_code
_entity_poly.pdbx_strand_id
1 'polypeptide(L)'
;MNIEAIAKEKVDAWFTEWQGLEGKIHIAHDTRNGEAKGLMEAAIVLFDRLVEEGGDEILPINGVERIAFIKAKPGQYACYRQLGELFKETKKRAARLRLQATKTNSNG
;
A
#
# COMPACT_ATOMS: atom_id res chain seq x y z
N MET A 1 17.39 -2.38 -1.23
CA MET A 1 16.40 -3.09 -0.41
C MET A 1 16.79 -3.14 1.08
N ASN A 2 15.96 -2.54 1.95
CA ASN A 2 16.09 -2.67 3.41
C ASN A 2 15.25 -3.85 3.93
N ILE A 3 15.88 -4.99 4.19
CA ILE A 3 15.17 -6.22 4.65
C ILE A 3 14.45 -6.01 5.99
N GLU A 4 15.01 -5.19 6.88
CA GLU A 4 14.40 -4.86 8.17
C GLU A 4 13.18 -3.96 8.02
N ALA A 5 13.06 -3.23 6.91
CA ALA A 5 11.89 -2.41 6.63
C ALA A 5 10.70 -3.24 6.14
N ILE A 6 10.96 -4.29 5.37
CA ILE A 6 9.91 -5.24 4.95
C ILE A 6 9.67 -6.36 5.96
N ALA A 7 10.23 -6.28 7.17
CA ALA A 7 10.00 -7.23 8.25
C ALA A 7 8.50 -7.50 8.45
N LYS A 8 8.15 -8.73 8.86
CA LYS A 8 6.76 -9.18 8.90
C LYS A 8 5.89 -8.27 9.76
N GLU A 9 6.43 -7.85 10.90
CA GLU A 9 5.77 -7.05 11.91
C GLU A 9 5.47 -5.64 11.38
N LYS A 10 6.40 -5.03 10.63
CA LYS A 10 6.19 -3.72 9.99
C LYS A 10 5.16 -3.79 8.86
N VAL A 11 5.28 -4.79 7.99
CA VAL A 11 4.33 -5.01 6.89
C VAL A 11 2.92 -5.26 7.43
N ASP A 12 2.79 -6.03 8.52
CA ASP A 12 1.50 -6.29 9.15
C ASP A 12 0.93 -5.01 9.80
N ALA A 13 1.75 -4.21 10.48
CA ALA A 13 1.32 -2.93 11.05
C ALA A 13 0.77 -1.97 9.98
N TRP A 14 1.50 -1.78 8.87
CA TRP A 14 1.02 -0.95 7.75
C TRP A 14 -0.30 -1.48 7.18
N PHE A 15 -0.45 -2.81 7.11
CA PHE A 15 -1.67 -3.41 6.58
C PHE A 15 -2.86 -3.29 7.53
N THR A 16 -2.63 -3.31 8.84
CA THR A 16 -3.66 -3.01 9.84
C THR A 16 -4.15 -1.57 9.71
N GLU A 17 -3.24 -0.60 9.54
CA GLU A 17 -3.61 0.80 9.28
C GLU A 17 -4.40 0.94 7.98
N TRP A 18 -3.96 0.27 6.90
CA TRP A 18 -4.69 0.23 5.64
C TRP A 18 -6.10 -0.33 5.81
N GLN A 19 -6.28 -1.46 6.51
CA GLN A 19 -7.61 -2.06 6.72
C GLN A 19 -8.56 -1.11 7.47
N GLY A 20 -8.04 -0.35 8.43
CA GLY A 20 -8.81 0.67 9.14
C GLY A 20 -9.25 1.82 8.23
N LEU A 21 -8.37 2.29 7.34
CA LEU A 21 -8.69 3.31 6.34
C LEU A 21 -9.62 2.78 5.25
N GLU A 22 -9.37 1.58 4.75
CA GLU A 22 -10.16 0.91 3.70
C GLU A 22 -11.64 0.82 4.10
N GLY A 23 -11.92 0.42 5.34
CA GLY A 23 -13.29 0.37 5.86
C GLY A 23 -13.96 1.75 5.90
N LYS A 24 -13.25 2.78 6.37
CA LYS A 24 -13.77 4.16 6.41
C LYS A 24 -14.01 4.72 5.01
N ILE A 25 -13.07 4.51 4.08
CA ILE A 25 -13.18 4.96 2.69
C ILE A 25 -14.36 4.27 2.01
N HIS A 26 -14.53 2.97 2.24
CA HIS A 26 -15.66 2.22 1.71
C HIS A 26 -16.99 2.80 2.18
N ILE A 27 -17.13 3.03 3.49
CA ILE A 27 -18.33 3.65 4.08
C ILE A 27 -18.56 5.06 3.51
N ALA A 28 -17.52 5.88 3.39
CA ALA A 28 -17.64 7.25 2.88
C ALA A 28 -18.12 7.28 1.41
N HIS A 29 -17.68 6.33 0.58
CA HIS A 29 -18.17 6.16 -0.78
C HIS A 29 -19.60 5.63 -0.83
N ASP A 30 -19.94 4.66 0.00
CA ASP A 30 -21.26 4.04 0.05
C ASP A 30 -22.33 5.06 0.51
N THR A 31 -22.05 5.76 1.61
CA THR A 31 -22.92 6.79 2.20
C THR A 31 -22.87 8.13 1.46
N ARG A 32 -21.90 8.32 0.55
CA ARG A 32 -21.64 9.57 -0.18
C ARG A 32 -21.53 10.80 0.75
N ASN A 33 -20.94 10.61 1.94
CA ASN A 33 -20.88 11.62 2.99
C ASN A 33 -19.84 12.74 2.75
N GLY A 34 -19.09 12.69 1.64
CA GLY A 34 -18.07 13.68 1.28
C GLY A 34 -16.70 13.47 1.92
N GLU A 35 -16.54 12.52 2.85
CA GLU A 35 -15.27 12.28 3.56
C GLU A 35 -14.25 11.48 2.74
N ALA A 36 -14.70 10.82 1.67
CA ALA A 36 -13.89 9.88 0.91
C ALA A 36 -12.56 10.48 0.42
N LYS A 37 -12.57 11.75 0.00
CA LYS A 37 -11.36 12.43 -0.48
C LYS A 37 -10.28 12.52 0.60
N GLY A 38 -10.62 13.02 1.79
CA GLY A 38 -9.65 13.20 2.88
C GLY A 38 -9.14 11.87 3.41
N LEU A 39 -10.01 10.87 3.50
CA LEU A 39 -9.62 9.50 3.87
C LEU A 39 -8.68 8.87 2.83
N MET A 40 -8.93 9.11 1.55
CA MET A 40 -8.06 8.67 0.46
C MET A 40 -6.69 9.36 0.48
N GLU A 41 -6.63 10.65 0.76
CA GLU A 41 -5.37 11.38 0.94
C GLU A 41 -4.54 10.79 2.09
N ALA A 42 -5.17 10.45 3.22
CA ALA A 42 -4.49 9.75 4.32
C ALA A 42 -3.97 8.37 3.90
N ALA A 43 -4.75 7.61 3.13
CA ALA A 43 -4.32 6.30 2.64
C ALA A 43 -3.19 6.38 1.60
N ILE A 44 -3.14 7.44 0.79
CA ILE A 44 -2.03 7.72 -0.13
C ILE A 44 -0.75 8.01 0.65
N VAL A 45 -0.82 8.83 1.70
CA VAL A 45 0.34 9.10 2.58
C VAL A 45 0.86 7.81 3.22
N LEU A 46 -0.05 6.95 3.70
CA LEU A 46 0.34 5.63 4.22
C LEU A 46 1.05 4.78 3.15
N PHE A 47 0.54 4.78 1.91
CA PHE A 47 1.17 4.03 0.82
C PHE A 47 2.55 4.59 0.45
N ASP A 48 2.69 5.91 0.34
CA ASP A 48 3.97 6.57 0.06
C ASP A 48 5.01 6.23 1.13
N ARG A 49 4.62 6.28 2.42
CA ARG A 49 5.48 5.89 3.54
C ARG A 49 5.93 4.43 3.45
N LEU A 50 5.02 3.53 3.10
CA LEU A 50 5.33 2.11 2.92
C LEU A 50 6.38 1.91 1.83
N VAL A 51 6.28 2.64 0.72
CA VAL A 51 7.23 2.61 -0.40
C VAL A 51 8.58 3.18 0.01
N GLU A 52 8.58 4.32 0.71
CA GLU A 52 9.79 4.95 1.23
C GLU A 52 10.55 4.04 2.19
N GLU A 53 9.84 3.43 3.15
CA GLU A 53 10.46 2.54 4.13
C GLU A 53 10.91 1.22 3.48
N GLY A 54 10.05 0.57 2.70
CA GLY A 54 10.32 -0.76 2.13
C GLY A 54 11.18 -0.78 0.86
N GLY A 55 11.37 0.36 0.20
CA GLY A 55 12.13 0.53 -1.04
C GLY A 55 11.32 0.22 -2.31
N ASP A 56 11.73 0.82 -3.43
CA ASP A 56 11.06 0.72 -4.73
C ASP A 56 10.83 -0.71 -5.22
N GLU A 57 11.60 -1.69 -4.73
CA GLU A 57 11.47 -3.10 -5.12
C GLU A 57 10.10 -3.70 -4.74
N ILE A 58 9.41 -3.12 -3.75
CA ILE A 58 8.08 -3.58 -3.34
C ILE A 58 6.96 -3.04 -4.23
N LEU A 59 7.20 -1.99 -5.02
CA LEU A 59 6.22 -1.44 -5.95
C LEU A 59 5.90 -2.42 -7.08
N PRO A 60 4.64 -2.54 -7.53
CA PRO A 60 4.32 -3.26 -8.76
C PRO A 60 4.89 -2.56 -10.00
N ILE A 61 4.93 -3.27 -11.14
CA ILE A 61 5.56 -2.80 -12.39
C ILE A 61 5.03 -1.43 -12.83
N ASN A 62 3.73 -1.17 -12.63
CA ASN A 62 3.06 0.09 -12.96
C ASN A 62 2.66 0.88 -11.70
N GLY A 63 3.35 0.63 -10.57
CA GLY A 63 2.99 1.21 -9.28
C GLY A 63 3.08 2.74 -9.28
N VAL A 64 4.10 3.29 -9.93
CA VAL A 64 4.36 4.73 -10.01
C VAL A 64 3.26 5.45 -10.79
N GLU A 65 2.87 4.94 -11.95
CA GLU A 65 1.83 5.55 -12.78
C GLU A 65 0.46 5.45 -12.09
N ARG A 66 0.19 4.32 -11.43
CA ARG A 66 -1.06 4.11 -10.70
C ARG A 66 -1.18 5.04 -9.51
N ILE A 67 -0.13 5.22 -8.71
CA ILE A 67 -0.18 6.14 -7.57
C ILE A 67 -0.29 7.59 -8.04
N ALA A 68 0.38 7.97 -9.14
CA ALA A 68 0.23 9.29 -9.74
C ALA A 68 -1.21 9.55 -10.21
N PHE A 69 -1.85 8.56 -10.83
CA PHE A 69 -3.26 8.65 -11.23
C PHE A 69 -4.20 8.81 -10.01
N ILE A 70 -3.97 8.03 -8.95
CA ILE A 70 -4.76 8.11 -7.71
C ILE A 70 -4.62 9.49 -7.07
N LYS A 71 -3.39 10.01 -6.98
CA LYS A 71 -3.08 11.35 -6.44
C LYS A 71 -3.79 12.48 -7.20
N ALA A 72 -4.00 12.32 -8.51
CA ALA A 72 -4.71 13.31 -9.31
C ALA A 72 -6.22 13.34 -9.02
N LYS A 73 -6.82 12.24 -8.54
CA LYS A 73 -8.27 12.09 -8.38
C LYS A 73 -8.68 11.30 -7.12
N PRO A 74 -8.20 11.66 -5.91
CA PRO A 74 -8.31 10.83 -4.72
C PRO A 74 -9.77 10.52 -4.30
N GLY A 75 -10.71 11.43 -4.56
CA GLY A 75 -12.12 11.24 -4.22
C GLY A 75 -12.92 10.30 -5.16
N GLN A 76 -12.30 9.70 -6.18
CA GLN A 76 -13.01 8.82 -7.11
C GLN A 76 -13.02 7.37 -6.62
N TYR A 77 -14.18 6.70 -6.72
CA TYR A 77 -14.32 5.30 -6.32
C TYR A 77 -13.34 4.38 -7.08
N ALA A 78 -13.08 4.65 -8.35
CA ALA A 78 -12.09 3.91 -9.14
C ALA A 78 -10.67 4.04 -8.54
N CYS A 79 -10.30 5.22 -8.01
CA CYS A 79 -9.02 5.44 -7.36
C CYS A 79 -8.93 4.70 -6.01
N TYR A 80 -10.02 4.66 -5.25
CA TYR A 80 -10.12 3.82 -4.05
C TYR A 80 -9.86 2.34 -4.36
N ARG A 81 -10.54 1.79 -5.37
CA ARG A 81 -10.33 0.40 -5.80
C ARG A 81 -8.88 0.18 -6.24
N GLN A 82 -8.32 1.13 -6.98
CA GLN A 82 -6.96 1.03 -7.49
C GLN A 82 -5.90 1.06 -6.39
N LEU A 83 -6.11 1.87 -5.34
CA LEU A 83 -5.25 1.92 -4.17
C LEU A 83 -5.29 0.60 -3.39
N GLY A 84 -6.48 0.00 -3.22
CA GLY A 84 -6.61 -1.31 -2.59
C GLY A 84 -5.86 -2.42 -3.34
N GLU A 85 -5.88 -2.40 -4.67
CA GLU A 85 -5.08 -3.33 -5.47
C GLU A 85 -3.57 -3.08 -5.33
N LEU A 86 -3.12 -1.81 -5.25
CA LEU A 86 -1.71 -1.48 -4.97
C LEU A 86 -1.25 -2.04 -3.63
N PHE A 87 -2.03 -1.90 -2.56
CA PHE A 87 -1.70 -2.49 -1.25
C PHE A 87 -1.59 -4.01 -1.33
N LYS A 88 -2.53 -4.70 -1.99
CA LYS A 88 -2.50 -6.16 -2.15
C LYS A 88 -1.26 -6.64 -2.91
N GLU A 89 -0.94 -6.00 -4.02
CA GLU A 89 0.23 -6.34 -4.84
C GLU A 89 1.54 -6.08 -4.08
N THR A 90 1.62 -4.95 -3.39
CA THR A 90 2.79 -4.55 -2.61
C THR A 90 3.04 -5.51 -1.44
N LYS A 91 2.00 -5.94 -0.72
CA LYS A 91 2.11 -6.96 0.33
C LYS A 91 2.66 -8.28 -0.20
N LYS A 92 2.18 -8.73 -1.37
CA LYS A 92 2.67 -9.96 -2.03
C LYS A 92 4.15 -9.83 -2.42
N ARG A 93 4.56 -8.67 -2.94
CA ARG A 93 5.96 -8.40 -3.29
C ARG A 93 6.87 -8.38 -2.06
N ALA A 94 6.49 -7.67 -1.01
CA ALA A 94 7.24 -7.64 0.25
C ALA A 94 7.44 -9.06 0.83
N ALA A 95 6.38 -9.88 0.84
CA ALA A 95 6.48 -11.27 1.28
C ALA A 95 7.45 -12.11 0.41
N ARG A 96 7.40 -11.94 -0.93
CA ARG A 96 8.30 -12.62 -1.85
C ARG A 96 9.77 -12.22 -1.62
N LEU A 97 10.04 -10.93 -1.47
CA LEU A 97 11.39 -10.40 -1.25
C LEU A 97 11.98 -10.91 0.07
N ARG A 98 11.17 -10.96 1.13
CA ARG A 98 11.57 -11.59 2.40
C ARG A 98 12.00 -13.04 2.23
N LEU A 99 11.19 -13.85 1.53
CA LEU A 99 11.51 -15.26 1.31
C LEU A 99 12.79 -15.43 0.49
N GLN A 100 13.05 -14.54 -0.47
CA GLN A 100 14.29 -14.54 -1.24
C GLN A 100 15.49 -14.22 -0.35
N ALA A 101 15.39 -13.20 0.51
CA ALA A 101 16.45 -12.83 1.44
C ALA A 101 16.79 -13.96 2.43
N THR A 102 15.78 -14.66 2.97
CA THR A 102 16.02 -15.82 3.85
C THR A 102 16.74 -16.96 3.12
N LYS A 103 16.35 -17.26 1.88
CA LYS A 103 17.00 -18.31 1.07
C LYS A 103 18.46 -17.96 0.74
N THR A 104 18.74 -16.71 0.39
CA THR A 104 20.10 -16.26 0.10
C THR A 104 21.00 -16.37 1.33
N ASN A 105 20.49 -16.06 2.53
CA ASN A 105 21.26 -16.17 3.77
C ASN A 105 21.48 -17.61 4.27
N SER A 106 20.77 -18.60 3.73
CA SER A 106 20.90 -20.01 4.11
C SER A 106 21.89 -20.80 3.22
N ASN A 107 22.32 -20.19 2.12
CA ASN A 107 23.22 -20.78 1.12
C ASN A 107 24.64 -20.16 1.13
N GLY A 108 24.97 -19.41 2.19
CA GLY A 108 26.27 -18.76 2.40
C GLY A 108 27.00 -19.33 3.61
#